data_AF-A0A3D5VI28-F1
#
_entry.id   AF-A0A3D5VI28-F1
#
_cell.length_a   1.000
_cell.length_b   1.000
_cell.length_c   1.000
_cell.angle_alpha   90.00
_cell.angle_beta   90.00
_cell.angle_gamma   90.00
#
_symmetry.space_group_name_H-M   'P 1'
#
loop_
_entity.id
_entity.type
_entity.pdbx_description
1 polymer ?
#
loop_
_entity_poly.entity_id
_entity_poly.type
_entity_poly.pdbx_seq_one_letter_code
_entity_poly.pdbx_strand_id
1 'polypeptide(L)'
;GTDAAIETADLTLMSDDLDRLIGALGLGRATLANIRQNVIFAVAVVLLLVAGVLGQKVFLATGMLAHEASVMLVILNAMRLLAWKPNTR
;
A
#
# COMPACT_ATOMS: atom_id res chain seq x y z
N GLY A 1 -7.29 -35.89 -6.52
CA GLY A 1 -6.01 -35.60 -5.83
C GLY A 1 -5.71 -34.12 -5.86
N THR A 2 -5.75 -33.51 -7.05
CA THR A 2 -5.44 -32.11 -7.31
C THR A 2 -6.51 -31.13 -6.78
N ASP A 3 -7.81 -31.48 -6.86
CA ASP A 3 -8.88 -30.57 -6.44
C ASP A 3 -8.88 -30.24 -4.94
N ALA A 4 -8.55 -31.20 -4.07
CA ALA A 4 -8.50 -30.98 -2.62
C ALA A 4 -7.32 -30.09 -2.17
N ALA A 5 -6.23 -30.08 -2.95
CA ALA A 5 -5.06 -29.23 -2.69
C ALA A 5 -5.27 -27.79 -3.21
N ILE A 6 -6.13 -27.60 -4.22
CA ILE A 6 -6.48 -26.28 -4.78
C ILE A 6 -7.49 -25.55 -3.88
N GLU A 7 -8.41 -26.28 -3.24
CA GLU A 7 -9.47 -25.71 -2.40
C GLU A 7 -8.98 -25.15 -1.05
N THR A 8 -7.81 -25.61 -0.57
CA THR A 8 -7.22 -25.19 0.71
C THR A 8 -6.07 -24.18 0.56
N ALA A 9 -5.67 -23.87 -0.68
CA ALA A 9 -4.57 -22.95 -0.93
C ALA A 9 -5.08 -21.52 -1.11
N ASP A 10 -4.66 -20.59 -0.24
CA ASP A 10 -4.89 -19.14 -0.41
C ASP A 10 -4.25 -18.57 -1.70
N LEU A 11 -3.38 -19.35 -2.34
CA LEU A 11 -2.69 -19.04 -3.60
C LEU A 11 -2.61 -20.30 -4.48
N THR A 12 -3.25 -20.26 -5.66
CA THR A 12 -3.22 -21.34 -6.65
C THR A 12 -2.36 -20.93 -7.86
N LEU A 13 -1.32 -21.71 -8.13
CA LEU A 13 -0.42 -21.50 -9.27
C LEU A 13 -1.02 -22.13 -10.52
N MET A 14 -1.47 -21.30 -11.48
CA MET A 14 -2.02 -21.78 -12.76
C MET A 14 -0.94 -22.19 -13.78
N SER A 15 0.35 -22.15 -13.43
CA SER A 15 1.46 -22.36 -14.37
C SER A 15 2.61 -23.07 -13.68
N ASP A 16 3.23 -24.06 -14.35
CA ASP A 16 4.44 -24.79 -13.91
C ASP A 16 5.72 -23.90 -13.90
N ASP A 17 5.57 -22.60 -14.08
CA ASP A 17 6.64 -21.63 -14.27
C ASP A 17 7.04 -21.04 -12.90
N LEU A 18 7.89 -21.77 -12.17
CA LEU A 18 8.34 -21.42 -10.82
C LEU A 18 8.99 -20.03 -10.73
N ASP A 19 9.56 -19.54 -11.85
CA ASP A 19 10.12 -18.19 -11.95
C ASP A 19 9.06 -17.09 -11.83
N ARG A 20 7.84 -17.33 -12.32
CA ARG A 20 6.72 -16.39 -12.16
C ARG A 20 6.23 -16.32 -10.73
N LEU A 21 6.32 -17.43 -9.98
CA LEU A 21 6.01 -17.45 -8.55
C LEU A 21 6.97 -16.55 -7.75
N ILE A 22 8.27 -16.63 -8.05
CA ILE A 22 9.28 -15.78 -7.39
C ILE A 22 8.99 -14.30 -7.68
N GLY A 23 8.63 -13.96 -8.92
CA GLY A 23 8.20 -12.61 -9.31
C GLY A 23 6.95 -12.13 -8.55
N ALA A 24 5.92 -12.98 -8.44
CA ALA A 24 4.68 -12.66 -7.73
C ALA A 24 4.89 -12.45 -6.22
N LEU A 25 5.73 -13.28 -5.59
CA LEU A 25 6.12 -13.10 -4.18
C LEU A 25 6.93 -11.82 -3.97
N GLY A 26 7.81 -11.48 -4.91
CA GLY A 26 8.56 -10.22 -4.91
C GLY A 26 7.64 -9.00 -4.99
N LEU A 27 6.63 -9.05 -5.87
CA LEU A 27 5.61 -8.01 -6.00
C LEU A 27 4.79 -7.92 -4.71
N GLY A 28 4.32 -9.04 -4.17
CA GLY A 28 3.56 -9.08 -2.92
C GLY A 28 4.29 -8.42 -1.75
N ARG A 29 5.60 -8.69 -1.60
CA ARG A 29 6.45 -8.02 -0.59
C ARG A 29 6.56 -6.51 -0.82
N ALA A 30 6.73 -6.08 -2.08
CA ALA A 30 6.77 -4.65 -2.42
C ALA A 30 5.42 -3.96 -2.15
N THR A 31 4.30 -4.65 -2.43
CA THR A 31 2.95 -4.19 -2.11
C THR A 31 2.76 -4.00 -0.61
N LEU A 32 3.13 -4.99 0.20
CA LEU A 32 3.08 -4.92 1.66
C LEU A 32 3.92 -3.77 2.21
N ALA A 33 5.12 -3.55 1.67
CA ALA A 33 5.96 -2.42 2.04
C ALA A 33 5.30 -1.07 1.71
N ASN A 34 4.67 -0.96 0.53
CA ASN A 34 3.98 0.27 0.11
C ASN A 34 2.74 0.53 0.98
N ILE A 35 1.94 -0.50 1.26
CA ILE A 35 0.79 -0.41 2.17
C ILE A 35 1.24 0.11 3.55
N ARG A 36 2.32 -0.46 4.10
CA ARG A 36 2.83 -0.04 5.41
C ARG A 36 3.23 1.44 5.43
N GLN A 37 3.88 1.93 4.37
CA GLN A 37 4.25 3.34 4.22
C GLN A 37 3.02 4.25 4.15
N ASN A 38 2.03 3.88 3.33
CA ASN A 38 0.79 4.65 3.18
C ASN A 38 0.02 4.74 4.49
N VAL A 39 -0.12 3.63 5.21
CA VAL A 39 -0.82 3.61 6.50
C VAL A 39 -0.10 4.46 7.54
N ILE A 40 1.22 4.34 7.67
CA ILE A 40 2.01 5.16 8.60
C ILE A 40 1.85 6.65 8.26
N PHE A 41 1.93 7.01 6.97
CA PHE A 41 1.78 8.39 6.54
C PHE A 41 0.38 8.95 6.82
N ALA A 42 -0.67 8.20 6.46
CA ALA A 42 -2.06 8.62 6.70
C ALA A 42 -2.34 8.83 8.19
N VAL A 43 -1.91 7.90 9.05
CA VAL A 43 -2.06 8.01 10.51
C VAL A 43 -1.28 9.23 11.04
N ALA A 44 -0.05 9.45 10.57
CA ALA A 44 0.74 10.60 10.99
C ALA A 44 0.06 11.93 10.64
N VAL A 45 -0.50 12.06 9.44
CA VAL A 45 -1.22 13.28 9.02
C VAL A 45 -2.46 13.51 9.88
N VAL A 46 -3.27 12.46 10.12
CA VAL A 46 -4.46 12.58 10.98
C VAL A 46 -4.08 13.02 12.39
N LEU A 47 -3.04 12.43 12.98
CA LEU A 47 -2.56 12.81 14.31
C LEU A 47 -2.08 14.27 14.36
N LEU A 48 -1.34 14.71 13.33
CA LEU A 48 -0.89 16.10 13.20
C LEU A 48 -2.06 17.09 13.10
N LEU A 49 -3.07 16.77 12.29
CA LEU A 49 -4.26 17.61 12.13
C LEU A 49 -5.05 17.70 13.42
N VAL A 50 -5.31 16.56 14.09
CA VAL A 50 -6.01 16.53 15.38
C VAL A 50 -5.25 17.34 16.44
N ALA A 51 -3.93 17.15 16.55
CA ALA A 51 -3.10 17.93 17.47
C ALA A 51 -3.11 19.43 17.15
N GLY A 52 -3.10 19.80 15.86
CA GLY A 52 -3.17 21.19 15.41
C GLY A 52 -4.50 21.87 15.73
N VAL A 53 -5.62 21.14 15.60
CA VAL A 53 -6.96 21.63 15.96
C VAL A 53 -7.08 21.80 17.48
N LEU A 54 -6.64 20.81 18.26
CA LEU A 54 -6.64 20.88 19.73
C LEU A 54 -5.74 22.02 20.25
N GLY A 55 -4.61 22.26 19.58
CA GLY A 55 -3.70 23.37 19.88
C GLY A 55 -4.16 24.74 19.36
N GLN A 56 -5.35 24.85 18.75
CA GLN A 56 -5.89 26.07 18.14
C GLN A 56 -4.95 26.72 17.10
N LYS A 57 -4.06 25.93 16.48
CA LYS A 57 -3.10 26.38 15.46
C LYS A 57 -3.60 26.13 14.03
N VAL A 58 -4.63 25.29 13.87
CA VAL A 58 -5.18 24.90 12.56
C VAL A 58 -6.66 25.28 12.50
N PHE A 59 -7.01 26.10 11.51
CA PHE A 59 -8.41 26.40 11.18
C PHE A 59 -9.00 25.28 10.32
N LEU A 60 -10.30 25.04 10.44
CA LEU A 60 -11.01 23.94 9.77
C LEU A 60 -10.77 23.93 8.24
N ALA A 61 -10.78 25.10 7.60
CA ALA A 61 -10.55 25.22 6.15
C ALA A 61 -9.13 24.77 5.73
N THR A 62 -8.10 25.22 6.44
CA THR A 62 -6.71 24.79 6.18
C THR A 62 -6.47 23.32 6.51
N GLY A 63 -7.13 22.79 7.53
CA GLY A 63 -7.05 21.38 7.90
C GLY A 63 -7.65 20.46 6.83
N MET A 64 -8.79 20.85 6.23
CA MET A 64 -9.43 20.12 5.13
C MET A 64 -8.53 20.09 3.88
N LEU A 65 -7.96 21.23 3.48
CA LEU A 65 -7.04 21.28 2.34
C LEU A 65 -5.79 20.41 2.57
N ALA A 66 -5.23 20.44 3.77
CA ALA A 66 -4.09 19.59 4.13
C ALA A 66 -4.46 18.10 4.11
N HIS A 67 -5.68 17.75 4.55
CA HIS A 67 -6.18 16.39 4.48
C HIS A 67 -6.31 15.92 3.02
N GLU A 68 -6.95 16.70 2.16
CA GLU A 68 -7.11 16.36 0.73
C GLU A 68 -5.76 16.23 0.00
N ALA A 69 -4.83 17.14 0.27
CA ALA A 69 -3.47 17.06 -0.28
C ALA A 69 -2.73 15.79 0.18
N SER A 70 -2.95 15.35 1.43
CA SER A 70 -2.35 14.12 1.94
C SER A 70 -2.88 12.87 1.23
N VAL A 71 -4.18 12.84 0.88
CA VAL A 71 -4.78 11.74 0.12
C VAL A 71 -4.16 11.67 -1.28
N MET A 72 -3.97 12.83 -1.94
CA MET A 72 -3.27 12.87 -3.22
C MET A 72 -1.85 12.31 -3.14
N LEU A 73 -1.09 12.64 -2.08
CA LEU A 73 0.27 12.09 -1.87
C LEU A 73 0.26 10.57 -1.68
N VAL A 74 -0.71 10.02 -0.94
CA VAL A 74 -0.88 8.57 -0.77
C VAL A 74 -1.19 7.89 -2.10
N ILE A 75 -2.05 8.49 -2.93
CA ILE A 75 -2.37 7.97 -4.27
C ILE A 75 -1.12 7.97 -5.16
N LEU A 76 -0.34 9.05 -5.16
CA LEU A 76 0.94 9.12 -5.88
C LEU A 76 1.90 8.01 -5.44
N ASN A 77 2.01 7.76 -4.13
CA ASN A 77 2.86 6.70 -3.60
C ASN A 77 2.33 5.29 -3.96
N ALA A 78 1.01 5.10 -4.02
CA ALA A 78 0.40 3.87 -4.53
C ALA A 78 0.75 3.62 -6.00
N MET A 79 0.68 4.65 -6.85
CA MET A 79 1.02 4.55 -8.29
C MET A 79 2.48 4.17 -8.54
N ARG A 80 3.40 4.44 -7.61
CA ARG A 80 4.79 3.97 -7.70
C ARG A 80 4.89 2.44 -7.82
N LEU A 81 3.95 1.71 -7.24
CA LEU A 81 3.91 0.24 -7.34
C LEU A 81 3.54 -0.25 -8.75
N LEU A 82 2.80 0.53 -9.54
CA LEU A 82 2.52 0.18 -10.96
C LEU A 82 3.80 0.20 -11.81
N ALA A 83 4.79 1.00 -11.42
CA ALA A 83 6.09 1.04 -12.08
C ALA A 83 7.06 -0.04 -11.57
N TRP A 84 6.61 -0.93 -10.66
CA TRP A 84 7.44 -2.00 -10.13
C TRP A 84 7.80 -2.98 -11.26
N LYS A 85 9.11 -3.20 -11.45
CA LYS A 85 9.63 -4.25 -12.35
C LYS A 85 10.30 -5.34 -11.51
N PRO A 86 10.03 -6.62 -11.79
CA PRO A 86 10.73 -7.71 -11.14
C PRO A 86 12.22 -7.64 -11.52
N ASN A 87 13.09 -7.54 -10.52
CA ASN A 87 14.53 -7.59 -10.72
C ASN A 87 14.96 -9.05 -10.86
N THR A 88 14.72 -9.64 -12.02
CA THR A 88 15.32 -10.91 -12.45
C THR A 88 16.77 -10.65 -12.80
N ARG A 89 17.68 -10.99 -11.88
CA ARG A 89 19.09 -11.23 -12.16
C ARG A 89 19.33 -12.73 -12.12
#